data_AF-A0ABC8CIN7-F1
#
_entry.id   AF-A0ABC8CIN7-F1
#
_cell.length_a   1.000
_cell.length_b   1.000
_cell.length_c   1.000
_cell.angle_alpha   90.00
_cell.angle_beta   90.00
_cell.angle_gamma   90.00
#
_symmetry.space_group_name_H-M   'P 1'
#
loop_
_entity.id
_entity.type
_entity.pdbx_description
1 polymer ?
#
loop_
_entity_poly.entity_id
_entity_poly.type
_entity_poly.pdbx_seq_one_letter_code
_entity_poly.pdbx_strand_id
1 'polypeptide(L)'
;MSSFLIILHVLAAVLLIGPVCVATSAFPGQLLNAAKGDQAGSGATRVLHNITNTYGYISAIVPVLGIAVFLTDLAAYKSDIQFHIAILLAVIAWCLLFFLIIPKQKKAVAALEGAGAVDMEGTKKQLSAFSGIFNLLWMICAILMFI
;
A
#
# COMPACT_ATOMS: atom_id res chain seq x y z
N MET A 1 -6.75 -22.87 -19.07
CA MET A 1 -6.38 -21.57 -19.68
C MET A 1 -6.93 -20.44 -18.81
N SER A 2 -6.09 -19.86 -17.95
CA SER A 2 -6.47 -18.70 -17.13
C SER A 2 -5.53 -17.51 -17.39
N SER A 3 -4.82 -17.49 -18.53
CA SER A 3 -3.92 -16.39 -18.89
C SER A 3 -4.61 -15.03 -18.81
N PHE A 4 -5.90 -14.95 -19.15
CA PHE A 4 -6.69 -13.73 -18.97
C PHE A 4 -6.79 -13.29 -17.49
N LEU A 5 -7.13 -14.20 -16.57
CA LEU A 5 -7.23 -13.87 -15.14
C LEU A 5 -5.88 -13.55 -14.52
N ILE A 6 -4.82 -14.26 -14.94
CA ILE A 6 -3.44 -13.99 -14.52
C ILE A 6 -3.02 -12.59 -14.99
N ILE A 7 -3.24 -12.25 -16.27
CA ILE A 7 -2.96 -10.91 -16.82
C ILE A 7 -3.74 -9.86 -16.02
N LEU A 8 -5.03 -10.09 -15.78
CA LEU A 8 -5.86 -9.14 -15.05
C LEU A 8 -5.37 -8.95 -13.61
N HIS A 9 -4.99 -10.04 -12.92
CA HIS A 9 -4.42 -10.01 -11.57
C HIS A 9 -3.13 -9.19 -11.52
N VAL A 10 -2.19 -9.48 -12.42
CA VAL A 10 -0.89 -8.80 -12.48
C VAL A 10 -1.07 -7.32 -12.83
N LEU A 11 -1.91 -6.98 -13.82
CA LEU A 11 -2.19 -5.59 -14.17
C LEU A 11 -2.87 -4.84 -13.02
N ALA A 12 -3.83 -5.46 -12.34
CA ALA A 12 -4.44 -4.88 -11.16
C ALA A 12 -3.39 -4.63 -10.07
N ALA A 13 -2.46 -5.56 -9.83
CA ALA A 13 -1.38 -5.37 -8.87
C ALA A 13 -0.50 -4.18 -9.24
N VAL A 14 -0.03 -4.10 -10.49
CA VAL A 14 0.84 -3.00 -10.95
C VAL A 14 0.13 -1.64 -10.87
N LEU A 15 -1.10 -1.55 -11.37
CA LEU A 15 -1.84 -0.30 -11.47
C LEU A 15 -2.45 0.16 -10.15
N LEU A 16 -2.73 -0.74 -9.21
CA LEU A 16 -3.38 -0.40 -7.94
C LEU A 16 -2.39 -0.33 -6.78
N ILE A 17 -1.44 -1.24 -6.68
CA ILE A 17 -0.43 -1.24 -5.60
C ILE A 17 0.69 -0.24 -5.91
N GLY A 18 1.10 -0.10 -7.18
CA GLY A 18 2.16 0.82 -7.58
C GLY A 18 1.95 2.26 -7.08
N PRO A 19 0.78 2.89 -7.34
CA PRO A 19 0.48 4.22 -6.82
C PRO A 19 0.48 4.30 -5.29
N VAL A 20 0.03 3.26 -4.59
CA VAL A 20 0.05 3.21 -3.12
C VAL A 20 1.49 3.21 -2.62
N CYS A 21 2.37 2.37 -3.18
CA CYS A 21 3.79 2.31 -2.81
C CYS A 21 4.49 3.67 -3.00
N VAL A 22 4.22 4.36 -4.11
CA VAL A 22 4.78 5.70 -4.36
C VAL A 22 4.21 6.70 -3.36
N ALA A 23 2.90 6.70 -3.15
CA ALA A 23 2.22 7.65 -2.30
C ALA A 23 2.65 7.53 -0.83
N THR A 24 2.72 6.32 -0.29
CA THR A 24 3.18 6.07 1.08
C THR A 24 4.64 6.46 1.28
N SER A 25 5.48 6.32 0.25
CA SER A 25 6.92 6.65 0.33
C SER A 25 7.19 8.14 0.26
N ALA A 26 6.42 8.87 -0.56
CA ALA A 26 6.57 10.31 -0.73
C ALA A 26 5.91 11.12 0.40
N PHE A 27 4.84 10.59 1.00
CA PHE A 27 4.05 11.27 2.03
C PHE A 27 4.88 11.84 3.19
N PRO A 28 5.82 11.10 3.83
CA PRO A 28 6.52 11.60 5.00
C PRO A 28 7.40 12.82 4.69
N GLY A 29 7.95 12.91 3.46
CA GLY A 29 8.74 14.06 3.03
C GLY A 29 7.86 15.31 2.85
N GLN A 30 6.71 15.14 2.18
CA GLN A 30 5.77 16.25 1.98
C GLN A 30 5.10 16.71 3.27
N LEU A 31 4.86 15.80 4.22
CA LEU A 31 4.40 16.13 5.56
C LEU A 31 5.38 17.06 6.28
N LEU A 32 6.68 16.81 6.17
CA LEU A 32 7.70 17.65 6.81
C LEU A 32 7.78 19.04 6.16
N ASN A 33 7.62 19.12 4.83
CA ASN A 33 7.54 20.41 4.13
C ASN A 33 6.30 21.19 4.60
N ALA A 34 5.14 20.53 4.64
CA ALA A 34 3.88 21.11 5.11
C ALA A 34 4.00 21.64 6.56
N ALA A 35 4.63 20.87 7.46
CA ALA A 35 4.85 21.26 8.84
C ALA A 35 5.75 22.51 9.01
N LYS A 36 6.57 22.84 8.00
CA LYS A 36 7.38 24.06 7.95
C LYS A 36 6.64 25.27 7.34
N GLY A 37 5.35 25.12 7.06
CA GLY A 37 4.51 26.17 6.49
C GLY A 37 4.45 26.19 4.96
N ASP A 38 5.03 25.20 4.28
CA ASP A 38 4.95 25.10 2.82
C ASP A 38 3.53 24.70 2.36
N GLN A 39 2.90 25.60 1.62
CA GLN A 39 1.56 25.39 1.08
C GLN A 39 1.55 24.30 -0.01
N ALA A 40 2.62 24.19 -0.81
CA ALA A 40 2.74 23.16 -1.84
C ALA A 40 2.86 21.77 -1.18
N GLY A 41 3.70 21.64 -0.15
CA GLY A 41 3.81 20.44 0.68
C GLY A 41 2.48 20.05 1.35
N SER A 42 1.70 21.02 1.81
CA SER A 42 0.37 20.78 2.40
C SER A 42 -0.61 20.19 1.39
N GLY A 43 -0.68 20.76 0.18
CA GLY A 43 -1.48 20.24 -0.93
C GLY A 43 -1.04 18.84 -1.36
N ALA A 44 0.27 18.62 -1.51
CA ALA A 44 0.83 17.32 -1.88
C ALA A 44 0.52 16.24 -0.83
N THR A 45 0.63 16.57 0.47
CA THR A 45 0.32 15.64 1.57
C THR A 45 -1.13 15.14 1.50
N ARG A 46 -2.10 16.03 1.21
CA ARG A 46 -3.50 15.65 1.00
C ARG A 46 -3.68 14.73 -0.21
N VAL A 47 -3.07 15.07 -1.35
CA VAL A 47 -3.17 14.24 -2.57
C VAL A 47 -2.59 12.85 -2.31
N LEU A 48 -1.43 12.75 -1.68
CA LEU A 48 -0.77 11.49 -1.37
C LEU A 48 -1.58 10.64 -0.37
N HIS A 49 -2.21 11.27 0.62
CA HIS A 49 -3.16 10.57 1.50
C HIS A 49 -4.35 10.03 0.72
N ASN A 50 -4.95 10.84 -0.17
CA ASN A 50 -6.09 10.42 -0.98
C ASN A 50 -5.74 9.27 -1.92
N ILE A 51 -4.57 9.30 -2.56
CA ILE A 51 -4.09 8.16 -3.37
C ILE A 51 -3.93 6.93 -2.48
N THR A 52 -3.22 7.05 -1.35
CA THR A 52 -3.00 5.94 -0.40
C THR A 52 -4.32 5.33 0.07
N ASN A 53 -5.32 6.16 0.41
CA ASN A 53 -6.61 5.73 0.90
C ASN A 53 -7.44 5.08 -0.22
N THR A 54 -7.66 5.79 -1.33
CA THR A 54 -8.53 5.34 -2.43
C THR A 54 -7.95 4.10 -3.11
N TYR A 55 -6.69 4.16 -3.54
CA TYR A 55 -6.05 3.01 -4.18
C TYR A 55 -5.80 1.88 -3.19
N GLY A 56 -5.56 2.19 -1.91
CA GLY A 56 -5.48 1.20 -0.84
C GLY A 56 -6.73 0.32 -0.77
N TYR A 57 -7.92 0.92 -0.74
CA TYR A 57 -9.17 0.16 -0.76
C TYR A 57 -9.42 -0.55 -2.09
N ILE A 58 -9.20 0.12 -3.23
CA ILE A 58 -9.43 -0.47 -4.56
C ILE A 58 -8.47 -1.65 -4.81
N SER A 59 -7.29 -1.67 -4.19
CA SER A 59 -6.32 -2.76 -4.32
C SER A 59 -6.84 -4.13 -3.84
N ALA A 60 -7.95 -4.17 -3.10
CA ALA A 60 -8.67 -5.41 -2.79
C ALA A 60 -9.18 -6.16 -4.05
N ILE A 61 -9.13 -5.56 -5.24
CA ILE A 61 -9.34 -6.27 -6.51
C ILE A 61 -8.24 -7.31 -6.77
N VAL A 62 -6.99 -7.03 -6.40
CA VAL A 62 -5.84 -7.92 -6.58
C VAL A 62 -6.06 -9.31 -5.95
N PRO A 63 -6.38 -9.46 -4.65
CA PRO A 63 -6.62 -10.77 -4.04
C PRO A 63 -7.88 -11.45 -4.58
N VAL A 64 -8.91 -10.69 -4.95
CA VAL A 64 -10.13 -11.26 -5.53
C VAL A 64 -9.78 -11.95 -6.85
N LEU A 65 -8.96 -11.31 -7.67
CA LEU A 65 -8.42 -11.91 -8.89
C LEU A 65 -7.45 -13.06 -8.59
N GLY A 66 -6.63 -12.95 -7.55
CA GLY A 66 -5.71 -14.01 -7.13
C GLY A 66 -6.44 -15.28 -6.69
N ILE A 67 -7.52 -15.13 -5.92
CA ILE A 67 -8.42 -16.23 -5.53
C ILE A 67 -9.09 -16.80 -6.78
N ALA A 68 -9.55 -15.97 -7.72
CA ALA A 68 -10.11 -16.46 -8.97
C ALA A 68 -9.08 -17.31 -9.75
N VAL A 69 -7.83 -16.83 -9.89
CA VAL A 69 -6.74 -17.59 -10.52
C VAL A 69 -6.53 -18.94 -9.80
N PHE A 70 -6.42 -18.93 -8.48
CA PHE A 70 -6.26 -20.13 -7.65
C PHE A 70 -7.37 -21.15 -7.86
N LEU A 71 -8.63 -20.71 -7.88
CA LEU A 71 -9.79 -21.59 -8.07
C LEU A 71 -9.86 -22.17 -9.48
N THR A 72 -9.32 -21.50 -10.49
CA THR A 72 -9.28 -22.03 -11.87
C THR A 72 -8.21 -23.10 -12.10
N ASP A 73 -7.20 -23.20 -11.23
CA ASP A 73 -6.14 -24.21 -11.34
C ASP A 73 -5.71 -24.71 -9.95
N LEU A 74 -6.67 -25.31 -9.25
CA LEU A 74 -6.46 -25.77 -7.88
C LEU A 74 -5.37 -26.83 -7.77
N ALA A 75 -5.19 -27.66 -8.80
CA ALA A 75 -4.18 -28.71 -8.82
C ALA A 75 -2.76 -28.13 -8.83
N ALA A 76 -2.53 -27.04 -9.57
CA ALA A 76 -1.24 -26.36 -9.59
C ALA A 76 -0.93 -25.63 -8.28
N TYR A 77 -1.87 -24.83 -7.77
CA TYR A 77 -1.56 -23.88 -6.70
C TYR A 77 -1.81 -24.40 -5.28
N LYS A 78 -2.57 -25.48 -5.09
CA LYS A 78 -2.89 -26.00 -3.74
C LYS A 78 -1.66 -26.37 -2.92
N SER A 79 -0.60 -26.84 -3.57
CA SER A 79 0.65 -27.25 -2.91
C SER A 79 1.82 -26.30 -3.20
N ASP A 80 1.55 -25.17 -3.85
CA ASP A 80 2.55 -24.15 -4.16
C ASP A 80 2.84 -23.31 -2.90
N ILE A 81 3.99 -23.56 -2.27
CA ILE A 81 4.36 -22.91 -1.01
C ILE A 81 4.59 -21.41 -1.22
N GLN A 82 5.21 -21.02 -2.34
CA GLN A 82 5.48 -19.62 -2.68
C GLN A 82 4.19 -18.82 -2.77
N PHE A 83 3.17 -19.39 -3.42
CA PHE A 83 1.84 -18.79 -3.52
C PHE A 83 1.22 -18.50 -2.14
N HIS A 84 1.28 -19.46 -1.22
CA HIS A 84 0.71 -19.29 0.13
C HIS A 84 1.50 -18.27 0.97
N ILE A 85 2.83 -18.25 0.86
CA ILE A 85 3.67 -17.23 1.52
C ILE A 85 3.31 -15.84 0.98
N ALA A 86 3.15 -15.70 -0.33
CA ALA A 86 2.79 -14.42 -0.95
C ALA A 86 1.42 -13.92 -0.48
N ILE A 87 0.42 -14.80 -0.32
CA ILE A 87 -0.88 -14.45 0.30
C ILE A 87 -0.68 -13.93 1.72
N LEU A 88 0.09 -14.64 2.55
CA LEU A 88 0.35 -14.23 3.94
C LEU A 88 1.00 -12.85 4.00
N LEU A 89 2.04 -12.62 3.20
CA LEU A 89 2.74 -11.33 3.13
C LEU A 89 1.81 -10.20 2.64
N ALA A 90 0.94 -10.47 1.66
CA ALA A 90 -0.04 -9.48 1.17
C ALA A 90 -1.06 -9.08 2.27
N VAL A 91 -1.55 -10.06 3.04
CA VAL A 91 -2.43 -9.80 4.18
C VAL A 91 -1.73 -8.93 5.23
N ILE A 92 -0.47 -9.25 5.56
CA ILE A 92 0.33 -8.43 6.49
C ILE A 92 0.51 -7.01 5.94
N ALA A 93 0.78 -6.86 4.64
CA ALA A 93 0.94 -5.56 3.99
C ALA A 93 -0.34 -4.72 4.07
N TRP A 94 -1.52 -5.30 3.89
CA TRP A 94 -2.78 -4.57 4.11
C TRP A 94 -3.05 -4.25 5.57
N CYS A 95 -2.75 -5.15 6.50
CA CYS A 95 -2.88 -4.82 7.91
C CYS A 95 -2.01 -3.60 8.26
N LEU A 96 -0.77 -3.56 7.76
CA LEU A 96 0.12 -2.42 7.89
C LEU A 96 -0.48 -1.15 7.23
N LEU A 97 -1.07 -1.28 6.04
CA LEU A 97 -1.69 -0.16 5.33
C LEU A 97 -2.90 0.41 6.08
N PHE A 98 -3.88 -0.42 6.41
CA PHE A 98 -5.18 0.01 6.94
C PHE A 98 -5.16 0.35 8.43
N PHE A 99 -4.33 -0.33 9.22
CA PHE A 99 -4.32 -0.10 10.68
C PHE A 99 -3.21 0.84 11.13
N LEU A 100 -2.13 0.98 10.35
CA LEU A 100 -0.98 1.80 10.75
C LEU A 100 -0.76 3.00 9.83
N ILE A 101 -0.67 2.80 8.51
CA ILE A 101 -0.31 3.88 7.57
C ILE A 101 -1.47 4.87 7.38
N ILE A 102 -2.63 4.43 6.88
CA ILE A 102 -3.79 5.29 6.58
C ILE A 102 -4.25 6.08 7.82
N PRO A 103 -4.41 5.48 9.02
CA PRO A 103 -4.85 6.23 10.19
C PRO A 103 -3.85 7.29 10.63
N LYS A 104 -2.54 7.03 10.52
CA LYS A 104 -1.50 8.00 10.85
C LYS A 104 -1.42 9.13 9.84
N GLN A 105 -1.52 8.82 8.54
CA GLN A 105 -1.62 9.86 7.50
C GLN A 105 -2.84 10.76 7.72
N LYS A 106 -4.02 10.16 8.01
CA LYS A 106 -5.25 10.91 8.30
C LYS A 106 -5.08 11.87 9.48
N LYS A 107 -4.49 11.40 10.59
CA LYS A 107 -4.20 12.25 11.77
C LYS A 107 -3.23 13.38 11.43
N ALA A 108 -2.18 13.09 10.65
CA ALA A 108 -1.20 14.09 10.24
C ALA A 108 -1.82 15.17 9.34
N VAL A 109 -2.64 14.79 8.37
CA VAL A 109 -3.39 15.73 7.52
C VAL A 109 -4.33 16.59 8.36
N ALA A 110 -5.09 16.00 9.28
CA ALA A 110 -5.99 16.75 10.16
C ALA A 110 -5.23 17.78 11.03
N ALA A 111 -4.06 17.43 11.55
CA ALA A 111 -3.22 18.34 12.33
C ALA A 111 -2.70 19.53 11.50
N LEU A 112 -2.35 19.31 10.22
CA LEU A 112 -2.01 20.40 9.30
C LEU A 112 -3.19 21.35 9.05
N GLU A 113 -4.41 20.88 9.23
CA GLU A 113 -5.66 21.65 9.10
C GLU A 113 -6.06 22.36 10.40
N GLY A 114 -5.20 22.32 11.42
CA GLY A 114 -5.46 22.94 12.73
C GLY A 114 -6.20 22.04 13.71
N ALA A 115 -6.46 20.77 13.37
CA ALA A 115 -7.10 19.82 14.27
C ALA A 115 -6.07 19.15 15.20
N GLY A 116 -5.78 19.82 16.31
CA GLY A 116 -4.93 19.29 17.39
C GLY A 116 -3.43 19.31 17.08
N ALA A 117 -2.62 19.04 18.11
CA ALA A 117 -1.17 18.95 17.99
C ALA A 117 -0.73 17.50 17.75
N VAL A 118 0.13 17.29 16.76
CA VAL A 118 0.78 16.01 16.47
C VAL A 118 2.28 16.25 16.35
N ASP A 119 3.08 15.35 16.93
CA ASP A 119 4.52 15.30 16.68
C ASP A 119 4.77 14.90 15.22
N MET A 120 5.03 15.91 14.37
CA MET A 120 5.23 15.75 12.94
C MET A 120 6.51 14.98 12.62
N GLU A 121 7.57 15.16 13.41
CA GLU A 121 8.86 14.51 13.18
C GLU A 121 8.81 13.02 13.56
N GLY A 122 8.23 12.70 14.71
CA GLY A 122 7.97 11.32 15.11
C GLY A 122 7.00 10.61 14.15
N THR A 123 5.95 11.30 13.70
CA THR A 123 5.00 10.77 12.71
C THR A 123 5.67 10.50 11.37
N LYS A 124 6.53 11.42 10.89
CA LYS A 124 7.35 11.24 9.69
C LYS A 124 8.22 9.99 9.82
N LYS A 125 8.95 9.84 10.94
CA LYS A 125 9.85 8.68 11.15
C LYS A 125 9.10 7.36 11.11
N GLN A 126 7.95 7.28 11.78
CA GLN A 126 7.11 6.08 11.79
C GLN A 126 6.55 5.77 10.40
N LEU A 127 6.00 6.77 9.70
CA LEU A 127 5.44 6.58 8.36
C LEU A 127 6.51 6.19 7.33
N SER A 128 7.73 6.75 7.42
CA SER A 128 8.86 6.30 6.59
C SER A 128 9.20 4.83 6.82
N ALA A 129 9.26 4.38 8.09
CA ALA A 129 9.55 3.00 8.42
C ALA A 129 8.44 2.05 7.92
N PHE A 130 7.18 2.37 8.19
CA PHE A 130 6.05 1.55 7.74
C PHE A 130 5.94 1.50 6.21
N SER A 131 6.18 2.61 5.51
CA SER A 131 6.20 2.60 4.04
C SER A 131 7.34 1.73 3.49
N GLY A 132 8.52 1.75 4.12
CA GLY A 132 9.63 0.89 3.72
C GLY A 132 9.28 -0.60 3.86
N ILE A 133 8.71 -0.99 5.01
CA ILE A 133 8.25 -2.36 5.26
C ILE A 133 7.13 -2.75 4.28
N PHE A 134 6.14 -1.88 4.08
CA PHE A 134 5.04 -2.10 3.15
C PHE A 134 5.54 -2.37 1.72
N ASN A 135 6.46 -1.54 1.21
CA ASN A 135 7.04 -1.73 -0.13
C ASN A 135 7.88 -3.01 -0.20
N LEU A 136 8.65 -3.33 0.84
CA LEU A 136 9.45 -4.54 0.91
C LEU A 136 8.56 -5.80 0.84
N LEU A 137 7.44 -5.81 1.57
CA LEU A 137 6.48 -6.92 1.52
C LEU A 137 5.95 -7.12 0.10
N TRP A 138 5.52 -6.05 -0.59
CA TRP A 138 5.05 -6.15 -1.97
C TRP A 138 6.13 -6.56 -2.97
N MET A 139 7.37 -6.12 -2.76
CA MET A 139 8.51 -6.56 -3.58
C MET A 139 8.76 -8.06 -3.41
N ILE A 140 8.74 -8.57 -2.17
CA ILE A 140 8.89 -10.01 -1.91
C ILE A 140 7.70 -10.78 -2.51
N CYS A 141 6.47 -10.31 -2.34
CA CYS A 141 5.29 -10.90 -2.99
C CYS A 141 5.46 -11.00 -4.51
N ALA A 142 5.94 -9.92 -5.14
CA ALA A 142 6.18 -9.92 -6.58
C ALA A 142 7.22 -10.97 -6.98
N ILE A 143 8.35 -11.06 -6.27
CA ILE A 143 9.38 -12.08 -6.54
C ILE A 143 8.82 -13.50 -6.39
N LEU A 144 8.09 -13.76 -5.30
CA LEU A 144 7.48 -15.08 -5.04
C LEU A 144 6.50 -15.52 -6.12
N MET A 145 5.88 -14.58 -6.85
CA MET A 145 4.95 -14.90 -7.94
C MET A 145 5.65 -15.33 -9.24
N PHE A 146 6.96 -15.15 -9.36
CA PHE A 146 7.73 -15.50 -10.56
C PHE A 146 8.67 -16.71 -10.38
N ILE A 147 8.88 -17.17 -9.13
CA ILE A 147 9.84 -18.26 -8.81
C ILE A 147 9.16 -19.55 -8.38
#